data_AF-A0A452ICX5-F1
#
_entry.id   AF-A0A452ICX5-F1
#
_cell.length_a   1.000
_cell.length_b   1.000
_cell.length_c   1.000
_cell.angle_alpha   90.00
_cell.angle_beta   90.00
_cell.angle_gamma   90.00
#
_symmetry.space_group_name_H-M   'P 1'
#
loop_
_entity.id
_entity.type
_entity.pdbx_description
1 polymer ?
#
loop_
_entity_poly.entity_id
_entity_poly.type
_entity_poly.pdbx_seq_one_letter_code
_entity_poly.pdbx_strand_id
1 'polypeptide(L)'
;ILSLSSQRLYSESVLKTMINIISKVQEVLKDPDNTLIVLSGGGTSGRLAFLIAVSFNKLLKGLGQLPRYTYIIAGGDRSLVMSQEGLEDCALLGIEELSKAPFVAGQLDFCMNNLDIFLPVLVGFNPVSMASCSPSGSDGSSRMKGGSATKILLETLLLAAHKTVSKDTDISEKCLLEILRTYERAHKVTYAQSKKIAALVKQAGTSLQKKACVYMVGWHTLGIIAIMDGAECIPTFGADYNDVRGFLIGDHSEMFNKEADLIAQGPQFAFSQEDFVKTILPSLTELDTVLFLFTLDDDLAEVEKLVVQVKEKTSNVQALSHATVGQYLPASLKKLVPSIMSIMWPILFLEYEGNFIQKFQRELSTKWILNTVSTGAHVLKGKILHNYMVNLRISNSKLFWRAVCILQRFTGHSQARCLEGLLQTIYDPEVLSDDIRNAELSKHIAIATEKSKVVPTALLCLLRNCSVQEAQLRLDTSPSIRAAIESSLNAPGRKRGADKSDSTGRSA
;
A
#
# COMPACT_ATOMS: atom_id res chain seq x y z
N ILE A 1 -21.18 -6.70 -26.49
CA ILE A 1 -20.75 -5.34 -26.08
C ILE A 1 -19.33 -5.17 -26.57
N LEU A 2 -19.03 -4.07 -27.28
CA LEU A 2 -17.85 -3.94 -28.14
C LEU A 2 -16.52 -3.90 -27.37
N SER A 3 -15.50 -4.51 -27.97
CA SER A 3 -14.13 -4.57 -27.47
C SER A 3 -13.40 -3.23 -27.61
N LEU A 4 -13.49 -2.38 -26.59
CA LEU A 4 -12.42 -1.42 -26.30
C LEU A 4 -11.32 -2.19 -25.55
N SER A 5 -10.31 -2.67 -26.28
CA SER A 5 -9.17 -3.39 -25.69
C SER A 5 -8.32 -2.43 -24.86
N SER A 6 -8.56 -2.40 -23.54
CA SER A 6 -7.75 -1.64 -22.58
C SER A 6 -6.27 -1.98 -22.79
N GLN A 7 -5.39 -0.97 -22.87
CA GLN A 7 -3.95 -1.19 -22.93
C GLN A 7 -3.48 -2.03 -21.72
N ARG A 8 -2.53 -2.94 -21.95
CA ARG A 8 -1.99 -3.88 -20.96
C ARG A 8 -0.47 -3.70 -20.88
N LEU A 9 0.16 -4.24 -19.84
CA LEU A 9 1.61 -4.14 -19.64
C LEU A 9 2.45 -4.62 -20.85
N TYR A 10 1.96 -5.66 -21.55
CA TYR A 10 2.56 -6.21 -22.77
C TYR A 10 1.98 -5.65 -24.07
N SER A 11 1.20 -4.56 -24.03
CA SER A 11 0.77 -3.90 -25.26
C SER A 11 1.96 -3.19 -25.92
N GLU A 12 2.09 -3.31 -27.23
CA GLU A 12 3.14 -2.68 -28.03
C GLU A 12 3.29 -1.18 -27.73
N SER A 13 2.16 -0.46 -27.58
CA SER A 13 2.14 0.96 -27.21
C SER A 13 2.78 1.24 -25.84
N VAL A 14 2.61 0.35 -24.86
CA VAL A 14 3.18 0.49 -23.52
C VAL A 14 4.68 0.19 -23.55
N LEU A 15 5.09 -0.87 -24.26
CA LEU A 15 6.51 -1.22 -24.43
C LEU A 15 7.28 -0.13 -25.20
N LYS A 16 6.68 0.47 -26.23
CA LYS A 16 7.22 1.64 -26.94
C LYS A 16 7.36 2.86 -26.02
N THR A 17 6.36 3.16 -25.19
CA THR A 17 6.46 4.24 -24.19
C THR A 17 7.58 3.97 -23.17
N MET A 18 7.72 2.72 -22.70
CA MET A 18 8.84 2.34 -21.82
C MET A 18 10.20 2.58 -22.50
N ILE A 19 10.36 2.13 -23.75
CA ILE A 19 11.59 2.34 -24.56
C ILE A 19 11.92 3.84 -24.65
N ASN A 20 10.96 4.69 -25.00
CA ASN A 20 11.17 6.13 -25.13
C ASN A 20 11.62 6.78 -23.79
N ILE A 21 11.01 6.38 -22.67
CA ILE A 21 11.42 6.88 -21.35
C ILE A 21 12.83 6.36 -20.99
N ILE A 22 13.17 5.12 -21.33
CA ILE A 22 14.51 4.55 -21.07
C ILE A 22 15.59 5.37 -21.78
N SER A 23 15.40 5.73 -23.06
CA SER A 23 16.34 6.60 -23.78
C SER A 23 16.55 7.93 -23.06
N LYS A 24 15.50 8.50 -22.45
CA LYS A 24 15.63 9.72 -21.65
C LYS A 24 16.29 9.51 -20.29
N VAL A 25 16.08 8.36 -19.63
CA VAL A 25 16.82 8.01 -18.42
C VAL A 25 18.29 7.72 -18.73
N GLN A 26 18.64 7.20 -19.91
CA GLN A 26 20.03 7.06 -20.36
C GLN A 26 20.71 8.42 -20.53
N GLU A 27 20.04 9.40 -21.15
CA GLU A 27 20.57 10.77 -21.28
C GLU A 27 20.91 11.37 -19.90
N VAL A 28 19.98 11.26 -18.95
CA VAL A 28 20.18 11.64 -17.54
C VAL A 28 21.37 10.91 -16.92
N LEU A 29 21.42 9.57 -16.98
CA LEU A 29 22.50 8.78 -16.38
C LEU A 29 23.88 8.99 -17.04
N LYS A 30 23.96 9.59 -18.24
CA LYS A 30 25.21 9.90 -18.95
C LYS A 30 25.81 11.27 -18.55
N ASP A 31 25.02 12.21 -18.04
CA ASP A 31 25.53 13.43 -17.37
C ASP A 31 25.30 13.32 -15.86
N PRO A 32 26.25 12.71 -15.12
CA PRO A 32 26.05 12.48 -13.70
C PRO A 32 25.95 13.80 -12.92
N ASP A 33 26.82 14.78 -13.18
CA ASP A 33 27.04 15.88 -12.22
C ASP A 33 25.92 16.94 -12.21
N ASN A 34 25.14 17.05 -13.29
CA ASN A 34 24.06 18.03 -13.40
C ASN A 34 22.65 17.44 -13.28
N THR A 35 22.49 16.12 -13.08
CA THR A 35 21.18 15.46 -13.20
C THR A 35 20.77 14.62 -11.98
N LEU A 36 19.45 14.44 -11.83
CA LEU A 36 18.83 13.74 -10.70
C LEU A 36 17.53 13.06 -11.14
N ILE A 37 17.30 11.83 -10.70
CA ILE A 37 16.05 11.10 -10.92
C ILE A 37 15.17 11.22 -9.66
N VAL A 38 14.08 11.98 -9.78
CA VAL A 38 13.10 12.19 -8.71
C VAL A 38 11.92 11.23 -8.89
N LEU A 39 11.61 10.44 -7.87
CA LEU A 39 10.42 9.59 -7.82
C LEU A 39 9.43 10.16 -6.80
N SER A 40 8.15 10.29 -7.14
CA SER A 40 7.17 10.87 -6.21
C SER A 40 5.80 10.19 -6.18
N GLY A 41 5.12 10.28 -5.03
CA GLY A 41 3.74 9.85 -4.87
C GLY A 41 3.19 9.98 -3.44
N GLY A 42 1.88 9.82 -3.31
CA GLY A 42 1.19 9.64 -2.03
C GLY A 42 1.17 8.19 -1.54
N GLY A 43 0.99 7.98 -0.24
CA GLY A 43 0.75 6.67 0.37
C GLY A 43 1.72 5.58 -0.10
N THR A 44 1.19 4.40 -0.48
CA THR A 44 2.01 3.32 -1.06
C THR A 44 2.87 3.76 -2.25
N SER A 45 2.41 4.66 -3.11
CA SER A 45 3.21 5.11 -4.27
C SER A 45 4.45 5.90 -3.82
N GLY A 46 4.32 6.75 -2.80
CA GLY A 46 5.46 7.45 -2.19
C GLY A 46 6.42 6.50 -1.49
N ARG A 47 5.91 5.48 -0.78
CA ARG A 47 6.78 4.47 -0.15
C ARG A 47 7.49 3.57 -1.18
N LEU A 48 6.89 3.36 -2.35
CA LEU A 48 7.56 2.70 -3.48
C LEU A 48 8.62 3.58 -4.12
N ALA A 49 8.39 4.90 -4.25
CA ALA A 49 9.40 5.84 -4.68
C ALA A 49 10.64 5.80 -3.75
N PHE A 50 10.42 5.81 -2.44
CA PHE A 50 11.45 5.59 -1.41
C PHE A 50 12.21 4.26 -1.62
N LEU A 51 11.51 3.12 -1.66
CA LEU A 51 12.12 1.81 -1.84
C LEU A 51 12.98 1.72 -3.11
N ILE A 52 12.49 2.26 -4.22
CA ILE A 52 13.18 2.25 -5.51
C ILE A 52 14.41 3.16 -5.45
N ALA A 53 14.29 4.39 -4.90
CA ALA A 53 15.43 5.29 -4.74
C ALA A 53 16.54 4.67 -3.87
N VAL A 54 16.19 4.09 -2.71
CA VAL A 54 17.12 3.34 -1.85
C VAL A 54 17.78 2.18 -2.61
N SER A 55 17.01 1.43 -3.39
CA SER A 55 17.53 0.28 -4.15
C SER A 55 18.48 0.66 -5.27
N PHE A 56 18.18 1.70 -6.06
CA PHE A 56 19.03 2.15 -7.16
C PHE A 56 20.23 2.99 -6.68
N ASN A 57 20.13 3.72 -5.57
CA ASN A 57 21.32 4.32 -4.94
C ASN A 57 22.28 3.25 -4.39
N LYS A 58 21.77 2.14 -3.82
CA LYS A 58 22.62 1.00 -3.43
C LYS A 58 23.24 0.28 -4.65
N LEU A 59 22.57 0.28 -5.81
CA LEU A 59 23.13 -0.19 -7.09
C LEU A 59 24.31 0.69 -7.52
N LEU A 60 24.09 2.01 -7.61
CA LEU A 60 25.11 3.01 -7.95
C LEU A 60 26.34 2.92 -7.03
N LYS A 61 26.12 2.88 -5.70
CA LYS A 61 27.19 2.73 -4.70
C LYS A 61 28.00 1.45 -4.91
N GLY A 62 27.35 0.35 -5.31
CA GLY A 62 28.02 -0.91 -5.67
C GLY A 62 28.87 -0.86 -6.96
N LEU A 63 28.69 0.16 -7.80
CA LEU A 63 29.54 0.49 -8.96
C LEU A 63 30.61 1.54 -8.63
N GLY A 64 30.68 2.03 -7.39
CA GLY A 64 31.50 3.19 -7.04
C GLY A 64 30.97 4.52 -7.58
N GLN A 65 29.70 4.58 -7.99
CA GLN A 65 29.04 5.78 -8.50
C GLN A 65 28.29 6.51 -7.38
N LEU A 66 28.21 7.84 -7.50
CA LEU A 66 27.44 8.69 -6.59
C LEU A 66 25.93 8.40 -6.69
N PRO A 67 25.15 8.56 -5.60
CA PRO A 67 23.70 8.41 -5.65
C PRO A 67 23.05 9.44 -6.59
N ARG A 68 22.10 9.00 -7.42
CA ARG A 68 21.38 9.82 -8.42
C ARG A 68 19.86 9.69 -8.34
N TYR A 69 19.34 9.02 -7.33
CA TYR A 69 17.91 8.89 -7.08
C TYR A 69 17.51 9.61 -5.80
N THR A 70 16.38 10.30 -5.83
CA THR A 70 15.70 10.79 -4.63
C THR A 70 14.21 10.47 -4.70
N TYR A 71 13.54 10.57 -3.55
CA TYR A 71 12.11 10.36 -3.42
C TYR A 71 11.43 11.57 -2.77
N ILE A 72 10.19 11.83 -3.15
CA ILE A 72 9.32 12.81 -2.50
C ILE A 72 7.99 12.13 -2.19
N ILE A 73 7.63 12.04 -0.90
CA ILE A 73 6.38 11.43 -0.42
C ILE A 73 5.50 12.48 0.26
N ALA A 74 4.19 12.44 0.01
CA ALA A 74 3.23 13.33 0.66
C ALA A 74 3.28 13.17 2.19
N GLY A 75 3.68 14.23 2.91
CA GLY A 75 3.93 14.21 4.36
C GLY A 75 5.36 13.87 4.80
N GLY A 76 6.31 13.79 3.86
CA GLY A 76 7.72 13.51 4.14
C GLY A 76 7.94 12.13 4.78
N ASP A 77 9.09 11.94 5.41
CA ASP A 77 9.53 10.62 5.92
C ASP A 77 8.56 10.03 6.96
N ARG A 78 7.84 10.90 7.68
CA ARG A 78 6.74 10.54 8.60
C ARG A 78 5.67 9.66 7.93
N SER A 79 5.44 9.83 6.63
CA SER A 79 4.50 9.04 5.83
C SER A 79 5.06 7.68 5.39
N LEU A 80 6.35 7.42 5.58
CA LEU A 80 6.94 6.10 5.33
C LEU A 80 6.45 5.11 6.40
N VAL A 81 6.48 5.51 7.67
CA VAL A 81 6.07 4.65 8.80
C VAL A 81 4.57 4.72 9.09
N MET A 82 3.96 5.91 8.99
CA MET A 82 2.54 6.12 9.26
C MET A 82 1.75 6.52 8.00
N SER A 83 0.42 6.38 8.05
CA SER A 83 -0.44 6.84 6.95
C SER A 83 -0.89 8.28 7.17
N GLN A 84 -0.65 9.15 6.18
CA GLN A 84 -1.06 10.57 6.17
C GLN A 84 -1.77 10.93 4.86
N GLU A 85 -2.78 10.13 4.49
CA GLU A 85 -3.55 10.23 3.24
C GLU A 85 -4.04 11.65 2.91
N GLY A 86 -4.34 12.50 3.90
CA GLY A 86 -4.90 13.84 3.69
C GLY A 86 -3.92 14.82 3.08
N LEU A 87 -2.61 14.55 3.19
CA LEU A 87 -1.59 15.37 2.56
C LEU A 87 -1.46 15.10 1.05
N GLU A 88 -2.11 14.05 0.53
CA GLU A 88 -2.24 13.81 -0.92
C GLU A 88 -3.17 14.83 -1.59
N ASP A 89 -4.21 15.30 -0.89
CA ASP A 89 -5.13 16.33 -1.39
C ASP A 89 -4.49 17.73 -1.37
N CYS A 90 -3.44 17.93 -0.56
CA CYS A 90 -2.79 19.22 -0.44
C CYS A 90 -1.87 19.46 -1.65
N ALA A 91 -2.36 20.29 -2.56
CA ALA A 91 -1.54 20.91 -3.60
C ALA A 91 -0.29 21.53 -3.01
N LEU A 92 -0.47 22.53 -2.13
CA LEU A 92 0.59 23.40 -1.60
C LEU A 92 1.79 22.67 -0.98
N LEU A 93 1.63 21.42 -0.52
CA LEU A 93 2.74 20.63 0.05
C LEU A 93 3.55 19.84 -0.99
N GLY A 94 2.92 19.17 -1.96
CA GLY A 94 3.69 18.54 -3.07
C GLY A 94 4.38 19.56 -3.96
N ILE A 95 3.96 20.80 -3.80
CA ILE A 95 4.46 22.03 -4.38
C ILE A 95 5.68 22.56 -3.64
N GLU A 96 5.65 22.68 -2.32
CA GLU A 96 6.80 23.21 -1.58
C GLU A 96 8.01 22.26 -1.66
N GLU A 97 7.76 20.99 -1.96
CA GLU A 97 8.77 19.99 -2.30
C GLU A 97 9.09 19.92 -3.83
N LEU A 98 8.37 20.63 -4.73
CA LEU A 98 8.67 20.72 -6.18
C LEU A 98 8.10 21.97 -6.90
N SER A 99 6.75 22.10 -6.96
CA SER A 99 5.91 23.31 -7.14
C SER A 99 4.64 23.16 -8.03
N LYS A 100 3.80 24.21 -8.12
CA LYS A 100 2.48 24.51 -8.80
C LYS A 100 1.06 23.93 -8.32
N ALA A 101 0.70 22.62 -8.36
CA ALA A 101 -0.72 22.10 -8.15
C ALA A 101 -0.95 20.80 -7.23
N PRO A 102 -2.11 20.04 -7.19
CA PRO A 102 -2.36 18.86 -6.29
C PRO A 102 -1.29 17.78 -6.28
N PHE A 103 -0.76 17.34 -5.11
CA PHE A 103 0.53 16.64 -4.94
C PHE A 103 1.24 16.17 -6.25
N VAL A 104 0.85 15.05 -6.87
CA VAL A 104 1.46 14.57 -8.14
C VAL A 104 1.03 15.40 -9.37
N ALA A 105 -0.24 15.78 -9.48
CA ALA A 105 -0.73 16.59 -10.59
C ALA A 105 -0.06 17.97 -10.66
N GLY A 106 0.34 18.52 -9.50
CA GLY A 106 1.09 19.77 -9.41
C GLY A 106 2.53 19.67 -9.78
N GLN A 107 3.21 18.64 -9.27
CA GLN A 107 4.55 18.30 -9.71
C GLN A 107 4.60 18.20 -11.25
N LEU A 108 3.61 17.54 -11.85
CA LEU A 108 3.48 17.47 -13.31
C LEU A 108 3.21 18.84 -13.96
N ASP A 109 2.27 19.63 -13.44
CA ASP A 109 1.95 20.97 -13.97
C ASP A 109 3.17 21.90 -13.92
N PHE A 110 3.89 21.96 -12.81
CA PHE A 110 5.11 22.74 -12.68
C PHE A 110 6.23 22.25 -13.60
N CYS A 111 6.46 20.94 -13.71
CA CYS A 111 7.41 20.38 -14.68
C CYS A 111 7.03 20.73 -16.13
N MET A 112 5.74 20.71 -16.49
CA MET A 112 5.26 21.12 -17.82
C MET A 112 5.44 22.62 -18.09
N ASN A 113 5.52 23.45 -17.05
CA ASN A 113 5.83 24.87 -17.15
C ASN A 113 7.34 25.19 -17.17
N ASN A 114 8.22 24.19 -16.94
CA ASN A 114 9.68 24.34 -16.83
C ASN A 114 10.41 23.19 -17.56
N LEU A 115 10.03 22.94 -18.82
CA LEU A 115 10.53 21.82 -19.64
C LEU A 115 12.00 21.96 -20.08
N ASP A 116 12.63 23.10 -19.83
CA ASP A 116 14.07 23.33 -19.96
C ASP A 116 14.88 22.64 -18.85
N ILE A 117 14.25 22.35 -17.71
CA ILE A 117 14.85 21.67 -16.55
C ILE A 117 14.24 20.27 -16.34
N PHE A 118 12.92 20.13 -16.51
CA PHE A 118 12.19 18.93 -16.08
C PHE A 118 11.64 18.09 -17.24
N LEU A 119 11.77 16.76 -17.09
CA LEU A 119 11.08 15.77 -17.92
C LEU A 119 9.96 15.08 -17.10
N PRO A 120 8.70 15.54 -17.17
CA PRO A 120 7.60 14.92 -16.43
C PRO A 120 7.22 13.54 -16.99
N VAL A 121 7.12 12.53 -16.10
CA VAL A 121 6.64 11.19 -16.44
C VAL A 121 5.55 10.77 -15.44
N LEU A 122 4.31 10.56 -15.92
CA LEU A 122 3.20 10.07 -15.11
C LEU A 122 3.07 8.54 -15.20
N VAL A 123 3.07 7.87 -14.05
CA VAL A 123 2.77 6.43 -13.94
C VAL A 123 1.38 6.23 -13.32
N GLY A 124 0.48 5.61 -14.06
CA GLY A 124 -0.89 5.31 -13.62
C GLY A 124 -1.51 4.12 -14.37
N PHE A 125 -2.62 3.60 -13.83
CA PHE A 125 -3.28 2.38 -14.34
C PHE A 125 -4.73 2.60 -14.80
N ASN A 126 -5.18 3.86 -14.81
CA ASN A 126 -6.45 4.27 -15.39
C ASN A 126 -6.19 4.96 -16.75
N PRO A 127 -7.13 4.87 -17.71
CA PRO A 127 -7.14 5.76 -18.87
C PRO A 127 -7.14 7.23 -18.45
N VAL A 128 -6.53 8.11 -19.23
CA VAL A 128 -6.46 9.57 -18.95
C VAL A 128 -7.86 10.19 -18.81
N SER A 129 -8.84 9.70 -19.58
CA SER A 129 -10.26 10.08 -19.48
C SER A 129 -10.94 9.73 -18.15
N MET A 130 -10.25 9.02 -17.25
CA MET A 130 -10.73 8.60 -15.94
C MET A 130 -9.83 9.14 -14.80
N ALA A 131 -9.02 10.16 -15.06
CA ALA A 131 -8.08 10.73 -14.08
C ALA A 131 -8.76 11.47 -12.91
N SER A 132 -9.99 11.97 -13.10
CA SER A 132 -10.72 12.80 -12.11
C SER A 132 -12.15 12.35 -11.82
N CYS A 133 -12.70 11.39 -12.57
CA CYS A 133 -14.06 10.88 -12.34
C CYS A 133 -14.09 9.73 -11.32
N SER A 134 -15.15 9.70 -10.52
CA SER A 134 -15.41 8.75 -9.43
C SER A 134 -15.05 7.30 -9.77
N PRO A 135 -14.51 6.52 -8.82
CA PRO A 135 -13.94 5.20 -9.10
C PRO A 135 -14.97 4.26 -9.73
N SER A 136 -14.65 3.80 -10.94
CA SER A 136 -15.49 2.93 -11.76
C SER A 136 -15.63 1.53 -11.15
N GLY A 137 -16.53 1.37 -10.17
CA GLY A 137 -17.14 0.10 -9.74
C GLY A 137 -16.24 -0.99 -9.14
N SER A 138 -14.91 -0.93 -9.30
CA SER A 138 -13.95 -1.93 -8.83
C SER A 138 -13.24 -1.50 -7.56
N ASP A 139 -13.30 -2.34 -6.54
CA ASP A 139 -12.70 -2.12 -5.23
C ASP A 139 -11.20 -1.78 -5.31
N GLY A 140 -10.87 -0.57 -4.85
CA GLY A 140 -9.67 0.15 -5.24
C GLY A 140 -8.52 0.02 -4.23
N SER A 141 -8.10 -1.19 -3.91
CA SER A 141 -6.87 -1.45 -3.14
C SER A 141 -5.62 -1.15 -3.99
N SER A 142 -5.33 0.14 -4.20
CA SER A 142 -4.20 0.62 -5.01
C SER A 142 -2.87 0.02 -4.54
N ARG A 143 -2.68 -0.12 -3.22
CA ARG A 143 -1.52 -0.74 -2.60
C ARG A 143 -1.18 -2.14 -3.12
N MET A 144 -2.19 -2.93 -3.50
CA MET A 144 -2.03 -4.31 -3.97
C MET A 144 -1.55 -4.34 -5.42
N LYS A 145 -2.49 -4.36 -6.38
CA LYS A 145 -2.19 -4.52 -7.81
C LYS A 145 -1.49 -3.30 -8.39
N GLY A 146 -1.92 -2.09 -8.03
CA GLY A 146 -1.31 -0.85 -8.50
C GLY A 146 0.14 -0.75 -8.04
N GLY A 147 0.38 -0.81 -6.73
CA GLY A 147 1.73 -0.76 -6.18
C GLY A 147 2.66 -1.87 -6.68
N SER A 148 2.17 -3.10 -6.85
CA SER A 148 2.98 -4.17 -7.46
C SER A 148 3.29 -3.89 -8.94
N ALA A 149 2.35 -3.34 -9.71
CA ALA A 149 2.59 -2.94 -11.10
C ALA A 149 3.54 -1.74 -11.21
N THR A 150 3.45 -0.76 -10.31
CA THR A 150 4.40 0.38 -10.24
C THR A 150 5.81 -0.11 -9.99
N LYS A 151 6.01 -1.01 -9.02
CA LYS A 151 7.31 -1.64 -8.73
C LYS A 151 7.87 -2.35 -9.96
N ILE A 152 7.12 -3.27 -10.56
CA ILE A 152 7.51 -4.00 -11.77
C ILE A 152 7.88 -3.04 -12.92
N LEU A 153 7.04 -2.04 -13.19
CA LEU A 153 7.21 -1.12 -14.32
C LEU A 153 8.47 -0.26 -14.16
N LEU A 154 8.62 0.42 -13.02
CA LEU A 154 9.73 1.31 -12.75
C LEU A 154 11.05 0.54 -12.64
N GLU A 155 11.08 -0.62 -11.97
CA GLU A 155 12.31 -1.41 -11.86
C GLU A 155 12.74 -2.00 -13.19
N THR A 156 11.80 -2.43 -14.03
CA THR A 156 12.10 -2.89 -15.40
C THR A 156 12.71 -1.75 -16.23
N LEU A 157 12.10 -0.56 -16.16
CA LEU A 157 12.52 0.63 -16.89
C LEU A 157 13.93 1.08 -16.45
N LEU A 158 14.13 1.25 -15.14
CA LEU A 158 15.39 1.75 -14.59
C LEU A 158 16.52 0.73 -14.72
N LEU A 159 16.29 -0.57 -14.51
CA LEU A 159 17.30 -1.61 -14.78
C LEU A 159 17.74 -1.60 -16.25
N ALA A 160 16.79 -1.46 -17.17
CA ALA A 160 17.09 -1.41 -18.60
C ALA A 160 17.91 -0.16 -18.97
N ALA A 161 17.63 0.99 -18.35
CA ALA A 161 18.46 2.20 -18.50
C ALA A 161 19.89 1.99 -17.97
N HIS A 162 20.06 1.46 -16.76
CA HIS A 162 21.38 1.16 -16.18
C HIS A 162 22.19 0.18 -17.03
N LYS A 163 21.55 -0.88 -17.53
CA LYS A 163 22.16 -1.86 -18.44
C LYS A 163 22.70 -1.21 -19.70
N THR A 164 21.88 -0.39 -20.34
CA THR A 164 22.19 0.21 -21.64
C THR A 164 23.28 1.28 -21.54
N VAL A 165 23.33 2.05 -20.44
CA VAL A 165 24.47 2.93 -20.14
C VAL A 165 25.75 2.12 -19.86
N SER A 166 25.65 1.05 -19.06
CA SER A 166 26.81 0.23 -18.69
C SER A 166 27.43 -0.57 -19.85
N LYS A 167 26.63 -0.90 -20.87
CA LYS A 167 27.06 -1.71 -22.02
C LYS A 167 27.21 -0.92 -23.34
N ASP A 168 26.81 0.35 -23.35
CA ASP A 168 26.64 1.19 -24.55
C ASP A 168 25.89 0.46 -25.69
N THR A 169 24.75 -0.13 -25.34
CA THR A 169 23.88 -0.88 -26.28
C THR A 169 22.51 -0.26 -26.39
N ASP A 170 21.92 -0.29 -27.58
CA ASP A 170 20.54 0.12 -27.82
C ASP A 170 19.53 -0.68 -26.97
N ILE A 171 18.49 0.03 -26.52
CA ILE A 171 17.37 -0.59 -25.82
C ILE A 171 16.50 -1.40 -26.80
N SER A 172 16.17 -2.64 -26.42
CA SER A 172 15.30 -3.51 -27.22
C SER A 172 14.10 -4.00 -26.42
N GLU A 173 12.97 -4.20 -27.11
CA GLU A 173 11.76 -4.80 -26.53
C GLU A 173 12.07 -6.16 -25.87
N LYS A 174 12.94 -6.95 -26.50
CA LYS A 174 13.42 -8.24 -25.97
C LYS A 174 13.99 -8.11 -24.55
N CYS A 175 14.78 -7.07 -24.27
CA CYS A 175 15.34 -6.83 -22.93
C CYS A 175 14.24 -6.57 -21.89
N LEU A 176 13.22 -5.79 -22.24
CA LEU A 176 12.07 -5.54 -21.35
C LEU A 176 11.30 -6.83 -21.08
N LEU A 177 11.01 -7.61 -22.13
CA LEU A 177 10.31 -8.88 -22.01
C LEU A 177 11.07 -9.90 -21.15
N GLU A 178 12.41 -9.94 -21.24
CA GLU A 178 13.25 -10.79 -20.39
C GLU A 178 13.15 -10.42 -18.91
N ILE A 179 13.23 -9.12 -18.58
CA ILE A 179 13.07 -8.63 -17.20
C ILE A 179 11.63 -8.89 -16.69
N LEU A 180 10.60 -8.55 -17.48
CA LEU A 180 9.19 -8.77 -17.11
C LEU A 180 8.88 -10.26 -16.83
N ARG A 181 9.41 -11.17 -17.65
CA ARG A 181 9.31 -12.63 -17.42
C ARG A 181 9.93 -13.07 -16.10
N THR A 182 10.92 -12.35 -15.56
CA THR A 182 11.44 -12.65 -14.22
C THR A 182 10.39 -12.40 -13.12
N TYR A 183 9.59 -11.33 -13.24
CA TYR A 183 8.49 -11.05 -12.31
C TYR A 183 7.33 -12.03 -12.45
N GLU A 184 7.04 -12.53 -13.67
CA GLU A 184 6.09 -13.64 -13.84
C GLU A 184 6.55 -14.94 -13.14
N ARG A 185 7.85 -15.25 -13.21
CA ARG A 185 8.43 -16.37 -12.46
C ARG A 185 8.32 -16.13 -10.96
N ALA A 186 8.56 -14.91 -10.48
CA ALA A 186 8.38 -14.56 -9.06
C ALA A 186 6.94 -14.78 -8.59
N HIS A 187 5.93 -14.43 -9.40
CA HIS A 187 4.54 -14.72 -9.07
C HIS A 187 4.30 -16.23 -8.89
N LYS A 188 4.75 -17.06 -9.85
CA LYS A 188 4.63 -18.53 -9.79
C LYS A 188 5.33 -19.11 -8.55
N VAL A 189 6.56 -18.70 -8.28
CA VAL A 189 7.37 -19.14 -7.13
C VAL A 189 6.73 -18.74 -5.80
N THR A 190 6.18 -17.52 -5.71
CA THR A 190 5.50 -17.02 -4.50
C THR A 190 4.24 -17.84 -4.20
N TYR A 191 3.32 -17.95 -5.16
CA TYR A 191 2.02 -18.59 -4.93
C TYR A 191 2.07 -20.13 -4.93
N ALA A 192 3.20 -20.74 -5.30
CA ALA A 192 3.48 -22.14 -4.98
C ALA A 192 3.47 -22.40 -3.45
N GLN A 193 3.74 -21.39 -2.62
CA GLN A 193 3.62 -21.48 -1.15
C GLN A 193 2.19 -21.18 -0.61
N SER A 194 1.17 -21.12 -1.47
CA SER A 194 -0.22 -20.77 -1.12
C SER A 194 -0.76 -21.46 0.15
N LYS A 195 -0.46 -22.75 0.37
CA LYS A 195 -0.85 -23.48 1.60
C LYS A 195 -0.26 -22.86 2.87
N LYS A 196 1.01 -22.43 2.84
CA LYS A 196 1.67 -21.74 3.97
C LYS A 196 1.17 -20.31 4.12
N ILE A 197 0.94 -19.60 3.01
CA ILE A 197 0.34 -18.25 3.02
C ILE A 197 -1.04 -18.29 3.67
N ALA A 198 -1.89 -19.27 3.33
CA ALA A 198 -3.21 -19.45 3.94
C ALA A 198 -3.16 -19.78 5.44
N ALA A 199 -2.17 -20.57 5.89
CA ALA A 199 -1.93 -20.80 7.31
C ALA A 199 -1.54 -19.52 8.06
N LEU A 200 -0.65 -18.71 7.47
CA LEU A 200 -0.23 -17.41 8.01
C LEU A 200 -1.38 -16.39 8.04
N VAL A 201 -2.23 -16.34 7.00
CA VAL A 201 -3.49 -15.56 6.98
C VAL A 201 -4.38 -15.96 8.16
N LYS A 202 -4.58 -17.27 8.40
CA LYS A 202 -5.41 -17.77 9.51
C LYS A 202 -4.81 -17.40 10.86
N GLN A 203 -3.49 -17.51 11.02
CA GLN A 203 -2.77 -17.17 12.25
C GLN A 203 -2.92 -15.68 12.58
N ALA A 204 -2.56 -14.79 11.64
CA ALA A 204 -2.70 -13.35 11.79
C ALA A 204 -4.16 -12.93 12.04
N GLY A 205 -5.11 -13.52 11.29
CA GLY A 205 -6.54 -13.30 11.50
C GLY A 205 -7.02 -13.70 12.90
N THR A 206 -6.46 -14.77 13.47
CA THR A 206 -6.78 -15.23 14.84
C THR A 206 -6.27 -14.25 15.89
N SER A 207 -5.04 -13.74 15.78
CA SER A 207 -4.52 -12.68 16.66
C SER A 207 -5.39 -11.43 16.59
N LEU A 208 -5.69 -10.92 15.38
CA LEU A 208 -6.52 -9.73 15.20
C LEU A 208 -7.96 -9.91 15.72
N GLN A 209 -8.56 -11.10 15.60
CA GLN A 209 -9.87 -11.42 16.18
C GLN A 209 -9.85 -11.38 17.71
N LYS A 210 -8.74 -11.80 18.33
CA LYS A 210 -8.52 -11.72 19.78
C LYS A 210 -8.09 -10.33 20.27
N LYS A 211 -8.11 -9.30 19.41
CA LYS A 211 -7.59 -7.94 19.68
C LYS A 211 -6.09 -7.88 20.00
N ALA A 212 -5.33 -8.88 19.56
CA ALA A 212 -3.87 -8.92 19.63
C ALA A 212 -3.25 -8.42 18.32
N CYS A 213 -1.96 -8.11 18.37
CA CYS A 213 -1.20 -7.43 17.32
C CYS A 213 -0.51 -8.41 16.36
N VAL A 214 -0.12 -7.90 15.19
CA VAL A 214 0.71 -8.63 14.21
C VAL A 214 1.95 -7.80 13.89
N TYR A 215 3.12 -8.32 14.27
CA TYR A 215 4.41 -7.65 14.07
C TYR A 215 5.18 -8.31 12.93
N MET A 216 5.61 -7.51 11.96
CA MET A 216 6.36 -7.95 10.78
C MET A 216 7.79 -7.40 10.86
N VAL A 217 8.75 -8.26 11.17
CA VAL A 217 10.14 -7.89 11.46
C VAL A 217 11.01 -8.31 10.29
N GLY A 218 11.46 -7.35 9.48
CA GLY A 218 12.15 -7.62 8.23
C GLY A 218 13.58 -7.05 8.17
N TRP A 219 14.50 -7.85 7.64
CA TRP A 219 15.88 -7.43 7.42
C TRP A 219 16.02 -6.57 6.16
N HIS A 220 16.83 -5.51 6.25
CA HIS A 220 17.15 -4.61 5.16
C HIS A 220 15.90 -4.12 4.41
N THR A 221 15.85 -4.24 3.08
CA THR A 221 14.70 -3.76 2.29
C THR A 221 13.42 -4.59 2.49
N LEU A 222 13.50 -5.80 3.07
CA LEU A 222 12.29 -6.54 3.46
C LEU A 222 11.61 -5.89 4.67
N GLY A 223 12.36 -5.19 5.53
CA GLY A 223 11.84 -4.33 6.59
C GLY A 223 11.03 -3.15 6.05
N ILE A 224 11.51 -2.52 4.96
CA ILE A 224 10.73 -1.47 4.25
C ILE A 224 9.39 -2.04 3.76
N ILE A 225 9.41 -3.23 3.14
CA ILE A 225 8.18 -3.91 2.67
C ILE A 225 7.21 -4.23 3.84
N ALA A 226 7.74 -4.57 5.02
CA ALA A 226 6.94 -4.79 6.23
C ALA A 226 6.26 -3.49 6.72
N ILE A 227 7.03 -2.40 6.83
CA ILE A 227 6.54 -1.08 7.24
C ILE A 227 5.43 -0.62 6.28
N MET A 228 5.67 -0.77 4.97
CA MET A 228 4.71 -0.42 3.91
C MET A 228 3.36 -1.15 4.03
N ASP A 229 3.35 -2.44 4.40
CA ASP A 229 2.11 -3.21 4.52
C ASP A 229 1.34 -2.88 5.80
N GLY A 230 2.07 -2.65 6.91
CA GLY A 230 1.48 -2.22 8.19
C GLY A 230 0.81 -0.85 8.12
N ALA A 231 1.54 0.17 7.63
CA ALA A 231 1.05 1.55 7.51
C ALA A 231 -0.27 1.66 6.73
N GLU A 232 -0.44 0.83 5.71
CA GLU A 232 -1.64 0.78 4.87
C GLU A 232 -2.86 0.12 5.54
N CYS A 233 -2.68 -0.68 6.59
CA CYS A 233 -3.81 -1.32 7.28
C CYS A 233 -4.74 -0.29 7.94
N ILE A 234 -4.18 0.85 8.38
CA ILE A 234 -4.88 1.93 9.07
C ILE A 234 -5.99 2.55 8.18
N PRO A 235 -5.70 3.15 7.00
CA PRO A 235 -6.73 3.72 6.13
C PRO A 235 -7.59 2.64 5.47
N THR A 236 -7.00 1.51 5.07
CA THR A 236 -7.66 0.46 4.28
C THR A 236 -8.75 -0.26 5.07
N PHE A 237 -8.49 -0.61 6.33
CA PHE A 237 -9.37 -1.46 7.13
C PHE A 237 -9.94 -0.77 8.38
N GLY A 238 -9.57 0.50 8.61
CA GLY A 238 -9.86 1.20 9.87
C GLY A 238 -9.31 0.42 11.05
N ALA A 239 -8.06 -0.03 10.88
CA ALA A 239 -7.26 -0.68 11.91
C ALA A 239 -6.75 0.36 12.91
N ASP A 240 -6.36 -0.10 14.10
CA ASP A 240 -5.47 0.69 14.96
C ASP A 240 -4.04 0.67 14.41
N TYR A 241 -3.19 1.64 14.80
CA TYR A 241 -1.79 1.63 14.38
C TYR A 241 -0.98 0.48 15.01
N ASN A 242 -1.45 -0.12 16.12
CA ASN A 242 -0.83 -1.30 16.72
C ASN A 242 -1.37 -2.64 16.18
N ASP A 243 -2.53 -2.66 15.50
CA ASP A 243 -3.11 -3.90 14.95
C ASP A 243 -2.09 -4.65 14.08
N VAL A 244 -1.38 -3.92 13.21
CA VAL A 244 -0.35 -4.46 12.30
C VAL A 244 0.80 -3.47 12.14
N ARG A 245 2.02 -3.85 12.54
CA ARG A 245 3.22 -2.99 12.45
C ARG A 245 4.39 -3.69 11.78
N GLY A 246 5.15 -2.93 10.99
CA GLY A 246 6.40 -3.37 10.37
C GLY A 246 7.62 -2.77 11.04
N PHE A 247 8.72 -3.51 11.06
CA PHE A 247 10.02 -3.09 11.61
C PHE A 247 11.16 -3.45 10.66
N LEU A 248 12.19 -2.60 10.62
CA LEU A 248 13.39 -2.75 9.82
C LEU A 248 14.58 -3.10 10.72
N ILE A 249 15.20 -4.25 10.44
CA ILE A 249 16.43 -4.72 11.07
C ILE A 249 17.61 -4.50 10.12
N GLY A 250 18.75 -4.06 10.65
CA GLY A 250 19.94 -3.70 9.89
C GLY A 250 20.04 -2.20 9.55
N ASP A 251 21.09 -1.85 8.81
CA ASP A 251 21.46 -0.45 8.52
C ASP A 251 20.44 0.28 7.64
N HIS A 252 20.02 1.44 8.14
CA HIS A 252 19.07 2.38 7.53
C HIS A 252 19.60 3.82 7.42
N SER A 253 20.83 4.09 7.85
CA SER A 253 21.41 5.45 7.96
C SER A 253 21.49 6.22 6.64
N GLU A 254 21.60 5.52 5.51
CA GLU A 254 21.60 6.10 4.15
C GLU A 254 20.25 5.94 3.43
N MET A 255 19.16 5.56 4.11
CA MET A 255 17.86 5.35 3.47
C MET A 255 16.98 6.59 3.45
N PHE A 256 16.95 7.33 4.55
CA PHE A 256 15.99 8.41 4.81
C PHE A 256 16.59 9.79 4.50
N ASN A 257 15.77 10.69 3.95
CA ASN A 257 16.16 12.08 3.68
C ASN A 257 16.22 12.92 4.99
N LYS A 258 15.35 12.62 5.96
CA LYS A 258 15.17 13.37 7.22
C LYS A 258 14.86 12.41 8.39
N GLU A 259 15.69 11.39 8.60
CA GLU A 259 15.45 10.35 9.63
C GLU A 259 15.22 10.91 11.04
N ALA A 260 15.94 11.98 11.40
CA ALA A 260 15.86 12.64 12.70
C ALA A 260 14.44 13.11 13.07
N ASP A 261 13.59 13.39 12.08
CA ASP A 261 12.18 13.73 12.32
C ASP A 261 11.42 12.55 12.94
N LEU A 262 11.69 11.31 12.54
CA LEU A 262 10.91 10.13 12.95
C LEU A 262 11.07 9.79 14.43
N ILE A 263 12.32 9.79 14.91
CA ILE A 263 12.71 9.27 16.23
C ILE A 263 12.08 10.09 17.37
N ALA A 264 11.82 11.38 17.15
CA ALA A 264 11.31 12.29 18.19
C ALA A 264 9.78 12.36 18.33
N GLN A 265 9.00 11.73 17.44
CA GLN A 265 7.55 12.01 17.31
C GLN A 265 6.60 11.03 18.02
N GLY A 266 7.12 10.03 18.73
CA GLY A 266 6.33 9.14 19.58
C GLY A 266 6.13 7.72 19.04
N PRO A 267 5.47 6.85 19.82
CA PRO A 267 5.51 5.39 19.65
C PRO A 267 4.89 4.88 18.35
N GLN A 268 4.06 5.66 17.67
CA GLN A 268 3.49 5.34 16.36
C GLN A 268 4.51 5.46 15.21
N PHE A 269 5.60 6.23 15.38
CA PHE A 269 6.66 6.39 14.37
C PHE A 269 7.85 5.45 14.57
N ALA A 270 7.87 4.66 15.65
CA ALA A 270 8.85 3.60 15.87
C ALA A 270 8.86 2.56 14.73
N PHE A 271 10.04 2.28 14.18
CA PHE A 271 10.22 1.39 13.01
C PHE A 271 11.54 0.60 13.04
N SER A 272 12.49 0.98 13.88
CA SER A 272 13.85 0.41 13.90
C SER A 272 13.95 -0.89 14.70
N GLN A 273 15.09 -1.58 14.56
CA GLN A 273 15.49 -2.68 15.43
C GLN A 273 15.49 -2.29 16.91
N GLU A 274 15.99 -1.09 17.24
CA GLU A 274 16.02 -0.62 18.63
C GLU A 274 14.62 -0.42 19.18
N ASP A 275 13.71 0.16 18.39
CA ASP A 275 12.31 0.32 18.77
C ASP A 275 11.65 -1.02 19.05
N PHE A 276 11.85 -2.00 18.17
CA PHE A 276 11.28 -3.33 18.33
C PHE A 276 11.80 -4.00 19.62
N VAL A 277 13.11 -3.98 19.86
CA VAL A 277 13.73 -4.65 21.02
C VAL A 277 13.45 -3.92 22.34
N LYS A 278 13.43 -2.58 22.35
CA LYS A 278 13.25 -1.77 23.57
C LYS A 278 11.78 -1.55 23.93
N THR A 279 10.88 -1.42 22.95
CA THR A 279 9.47 -1.03 23.21
C THR A 279 8.48 -2.18 22.97
N ILE A 280 8.61 -2.91 21.86
CA ILE A 280 7.62 -3.92 21.47
C ILE A 280 7.87 -5.26 22.16
N LEU A 281 9.09 -5.79 22.05
CA LEU A 281 9.50 -7.08 22.59
C LEU A 281 9.17 -7.28 24.09
N PRO A 282 9.34 -6.28 24.98
CA PRO A 282 8.93 -6.42 26.39
C PRO A 282 7.42 -6.53 26.59
N SER A 283 6.63 -5.86 25.73
CA SER A 283 5.16 -5.80 25.78
C SER A 283 4.43 -6.95 25.06
N LEU A 284 5.14 -7.81 24.34
CA LEU A 284 4.54 -8.94 23.63
C LEU A 284 3.78 -9.89 24.57
N THR A 285 2.61 -10.31 24.10
CA THR A 285 1.72 -11.30 24.73
C THR A 285 1.69 -12.60 23.94
N GLU A 286 1.24 -13.68 24.58
CA GLU A 286 1.05 -14.99 23.94
C GLU A 286 0.02 -15.02 22.79
N LEU A 287 -0.76 -13.93 22.61
CA LEU A 287 -1.78 -13.80 21.58
C LEU A 287 -1.26 -13.07 20.33
N ASP A 288 -0.17 -12.30 20.46
CA ASP A 288 0.44 -11.58 19.35
C ASP A 288 1.11 -12.56 18.38
N THR A 289 1.09 -12.25 17.08
CA THR A 289 1.81 -13.00 16.04
C THR A 289 3.02 -12.21 15.57
N VAL A 290 4.19 -12.85 15.48
CA VAL A 290 5.41 -12.23 14.95
C VAL A 290 5.88 -12.98 13.71
N LEU A 291 6.10 -12.24 12.63
CA LEU A 291 6.53 -12.73 11.33
C LEU A 291 7.92 -12.17 10.99
N PHE A 292 8.92 -13.04 10.93
CA PHE A 292 10.29 -12.70 10.55
C PHE A 292 10.46 -12.78 9.02
N LEU A 293 11.09 -11.78 8.40
CA LEU A 293 11.31 -11.69 6.95
C LEU A 293 12.81 -11.50 6.67
N PHE A 294 13.46 -12.51 6.11
CA PHE A 294 14.92 -12.49 5.88
C PHE A 294 15.32 -13.30 4.65
N THR A 295 16.59 -13.22 4.31
CA THR A 295 17.27 -14.00 3.28
C THR A 295 18.34 -14.88 3.91
N LEU A 296 18.78 -15.93 3.23
CA LEU A 296 19.93 -16.73 3.71
C LEU A 296 21.29 -16.01 3.52
N ASP A 297 21.27 -14.76 3.05
CA ASP A 297 22.43 -13.88 2.91
C ASP A 297 22.53 -12.88 4.09
N ASP A 298 21.54 -12.81 4.98
CA ASP A 298 21.53 -11.96 6.19
C ASP A 298 22.27 -12.60 7.37
N ASP A 299 22.51 -11.86 8.46
CA ASP A 299 23.07 -12.40 9.71
C ASP A 299 22.07 -13.36 10.39
N LEU A 300 22.20 -14.65 10.09
CA LEU A 300 21.34 -15.69 10.63
C LEU A 300 21.54 -15.89 12.14
N ALA A 301 22.67 -15.49 12.74
CA ALA A 301 22.86 -15.55 14.18
C ALA A 301 22.07 -14.45 14.91
N GLU A 302 21.99 -13.25 14.32
CA GLU A 302 21.08 -12.19 14.78
C GLU A 302 19.61 -12.63 14.65
N VAL A 303 19.22 -13.19 13.50
CA VAL A 303 17.86 -13.72 13.30
C VAL A 303 17.53 -14.79 14.35
N GLU A 304 18.42 -15.76 14.58
CA GLU A 304 18.22 -16.80 15.61
C GLU A 304 18.06 -16.20 17.02
N LYS A 305 18.93 -15.25 17.39
CA LYS A 305 18.87 -14.57 18.69
C LYS A 305 17.54 -13.86 18.90
N LEU A 306 17.07 -13.08 17.92
CA LEU A 306 15.81 -12.34 18.05
C LEU A 306 14.58 -13.27 18.02
N VAL A 307 14.64 -14.36 17.23
CA VAL A 307 13.61 -15.41 17.25
C VAL A 307 13.51 -16.07 18.62
N VAL A 308 14.64 -16.39 19.27
CA VAL A 308 14.64 -16.96 20.64
C VAL A 308 13.97 -16.00 21.63
N GLN A 309 14.36 -14.73 21.64
CA GLN A 309 13.78 -13.71 22.53
C GLN A 309 12.27 -13.53 22.33
N VAL A 310 11.78 -13.53 21.09
CA VAL A 310 10.34 -13.45 20.81
C VAL A 310 9.61 -14.72 21.25
N LYS A 311 10.23 -15.90 21.12
CA LYS A 311 9.63 -17.18 21.56
C LYS A 311 9.51 -17.34 23.07
N GLU A 312 10.21 -16.54 23.86
CA GLU A 312 9.98 -16.41 25.31
C GLU A 312 8.67 -15.67 25.64
N LYS A 313 8.11 -14.92 24.67
CA LYS A 313 6.89 -14.10 24.83
C LYS A 313 5.67 -14.70 24.14
N THR A 314 5.85 -15.24 22.93
CA THR A 314 4.75 -15.80 22.13
C THR A 314 5.17 -17.05 21.37
N SER A 315 4.28 -18.04 21.33
CA SER A 315 4.46 -19.24 20.50
C SER A 315 4.08 -19.01 19.03
N ASN A 316 3.41 -17.91 18.71
CA ASN A 316 2.88 -17.58 17.38
C ASN A 316 3.96 -16.99 16.44
N VAL A 317 5.13 -17.60 16.41
CA VAL A 317 6.25 -17.16 15.56
C VAL A 317 6.17 -17.83 14.19
N GLN A 318 6.24 -17.01 13.14
CA GLN A 318 6.30 -17.43 11.75
C GLN A 318 7.50 -16.77 11.06
N ALA A 319 7.95 -17.36 9.95
CA ALA A 319 9.07 -16.83 9.18
C ALA A 319 8.88 -17.03 7.68
N LEU A 320 9.30 -16.03 6.90
CA LEU A 320 9.51 -16.08 5.46
C LEU A 320 11.02 -15.94 5.23
N SER A 321 11.65 -16.98 4.69
CA SER A 321 13.05 -16.93 4.28
C SER A 321 13.18 -17.03 2.76
N HIS A 322 14.02 -16.18 2.17
CA HIS A 322 14.38 -16.26 0.77
C HIS A 322 15.78 -16.87 0.61
N ALA A 323 15.90 -17.89 -0.24
CA ALA A 323 17.14 -18.61 -0.50
C ALA A 323 17.42 -18.63 -2.01
N THR A 324 18.68 -18.56 -2.42
CA THR A 324 19.09 -18.90 -3.80
C THR A 324 19.44 -20.39 -3.88
N VAL A 325 19.17 -21.04 -5.01
CA VAL A 325 19.50 -22.47 -5.24
C VAL A 325 20.95 -22.76 -4.86
N GLY A 326 21.14 -23.76 -3.99
CA GLY A 326 22.43 -24.13 -3.39
C GLY A 326 22.56 -23.72 -1.93
N GLN A 327 21.77 -22.75 -1.46
CA GLN A 327 21.68 -22.38 -0.04
C GLN A 327 20.65 -23.24 0.69
N TYR A 328 20.90 -23.53 1.96
CA TYR A 328 20.01 -24.33 2.80
C TYR A 328 19.81 -23.65 4.15
N LEU A 329 18.56 -23.60 4.62
CA LEU A 329 18.22 -23.05 5.92
C LEU A 329 18.91 -23.86 7.05
N PRO A 330 19.60 -23.21 8.02
CA PRO A 330 20.17 -23.89 9.18
C PRO A 330 19.19 -24.76 9.95
N ALA A 331 19.67 -25.90 10.45
CA ALA A 331 18.87 -26.83 11.24
C ALA A 331 18.37 -26.22 12.56
N SER A 332 19.15 -25.30 13.14
CA SER A 332 18.81 -24.44 14.27
C SER A 332 17.56 -23.61 13.99
N LEU A 333 17.57 -22.74 12.96
CA LEU A 333 16.38 -21.98 12.54
C LEU A 333 15.18 -22.88 12.22
N LYS A 334 15.40 -24.02 11.55
CA LYS A 334 14.32 -24.97 11.23
C LYS A 334 13.70 -25.62 12.48
N LYS A 335 14.48 -25.83 13.54
CA LYS A 335 14.00 -26.30 14.86
C LYS A 335 13.30 -25.18 15.62
N LEU A 336 13.76 -23.93 15.50
CA LEU A 336 13.14 -22.77 16.13
C LEU A 336 11.79 -22.42 15.49
N VAL A 337 11.65 -22.46 14.15
CA VAL A 337 10.41 -22.14 13.43
C VAL A 337 10.03 -23.28 12.45
N PRO A 338 9.37 -24.35 12.93
CA PRO A 338 9.05 -25.53 12.11
C PRO A 338 8.17 -25.25 10.88
N SER A 339 7.34 -24.20 10.93
CA SER A 339 6.41 -23.81 9.85
C SER A 339 7.02 -22.86 8.82
N ILE A 340 8.32 -22.56 8.89
CA ILE A 340 9.01 -21.57 8.04
C ILE A 340 8.69 -21.70 6.54
N MET A 341 8.30 -20.59 5.93
CA MET A 341 8.08 -20.45 4.50
C MET A 341 9.41 -20.12 3.83
N SER A 342 10.19 -21.13 3.49
CA SER A 342 11.39 -20.93 2.66
C SER A 342 11.02 -20.91 1.17
N ILE A 343 11.39 -19.83 0.48
CA ILE A 343 11.22 -19.63 -0.95
C ILE A 343 12.58 -19.75 -1.63
N MET A 344 12.70 -20.75 -2.51
CA MET A 344 13.91 -21.02 -3.27
C MET A 344 13.86 -20.32 -4.63
N TRP A 345 14.88 -19.50 -4.92
CA TRP A 345 15.02 -18.72 -6.14
C TRP A 345 16.08 -19.34 -7.06
N PRO A 346 15.80 -19.54 -8.36
CA PRO A 346 16.81 -20.00 -9.30
C PRO A 346 17.95 -18.96 -9.41
N ILE A 347 19.14 -19.42 -9.79
CA ILE A 347 20.24 -18.53 -10.13
C ILE A 347 19.89 -17.82 -11.44
N LEU A 348 20.04 -16.49 -11.46
CA LEU A 348 19.86 -15.68 -12.67
C LEU A 348 21.22 -15.44 -13.31
N PHE A 349 21.48 -16.09 -14.45
CA PHE A 349 22.65 -15.84 -15.31
C PHE A 349 22.48 -14.59 -16.20
N LEU A 350 21.84 -13.57 -15.65
CA LEU A 350 21.96 -12.19 -16.12
C LEU A 350 23.16 -11.62 -15.35
N GLU A 351 23.99 -10.78 -15.99
CA GLU A 351 25.29 -10.34 -15.43
C GLU A 351 25.12 -9.43 -14.19
N TYR A 352 25.57 -8.17 -14.24
CA TYR A 352 25.46 -7.24 -13.13
C TYR A 352 23.99 -7.10 -12.62
N GLU A 353 23.03 -7.11 -13.54
CA GLU A 353 21.58 -7.05 -13.24
C GLU A 353 21.05 -8.24 -12.43
N GLY A 354 21.67 -9.44 -12.52
CA GLY A 354 21.10 -10.68 -11.97
C GLY A 354 20.86 -10.60 -10.47
N ASN A 355 21.80 -10.02 -9.73
CA ASN A 355 21.72 -9.83 -8.28
C ASN A 355 20.61 -8.85 -7.88
N PHE A 356 20.42 -7.76 -8.64
CA PHE A 356 19.36 -6.77 -8.36
C PHE A 356 17.98 -7.30 -8.71
N ILE A 357 17.83 -8.00 -9.84
CA ILE A 357 16.58 -8.67 -10.19
C ILE A 357 16.22 -9.70 -9.12
N GLN A 358 17.18 -10.49 -8.62
CA GLN A 358 16.95 -11.43 -7.52
C GLN A 358 16.44 -10.70 -6.26
N LYS A 359 17.03 -9.56 -5.90
CA LYS A 359 16.56 -8.71 -4.78
C LYS A 359 15.12 -8.21 -5.00
N PHE A 360 14.81 -7.68 -6.19
CA PHE A 360 13.48 -7.15 -6.52
C PHE A 360 12.40 -8.24 -6.56
N GLN A 361 12.75 -9.45 -7.02
CA GLN A 361 11.89 -10.62 -6.95
C GLN A 361 11.59 -11.03 -5.50
N ARG A 362 12.60 -11.03 -4.62
CA ARG A 362 12.43 -11.28 -3.17
C ARG A 362 11.47 -10.25 -2.57
N GLU A 363 11.74 -8.96 -2.73
CA GLU A 363 10.90 -7.86 -2.22
C GLU A 363 9.45 -7.91 -2.74
N LEU A 364 9.24 -8.19 -4.04
CA LEU A 364 7.91 -8.29 -4.62
C LEU A 364 7.16 -9.54 -4.12
N SER A 365 7.88 -10.65 -3.91
CA SER A 365 7.35 -11.87 -3.30
C SER A 365 6.88 -11.62 -1.86
N THR A 366 7.74 -10.99 -1.04
CA THR A 366 7.39 -10.52 0.30
C THR A 366 6.16 -9.63 0.25
N LYS A 367 6.14 -8.61 -0.61
CA LYS A 367 5.00 -7.69 -0.77
C LYS A 367 3.70 -8.42 -1.08
N TRP A 368 3.70 -9.37 -2.02
CA TRP A 368 2.51 -10.17 -2.33
C TRP A 368 2.04 -11.03 -1.15
N ILE A 369 2.96 -11.63 -0.40
CA ILE A 369 2.66 -12.41 0.79
C ILE A 369 2.05 -11.50 1.87
N LEU A 370 2.71 -10.39 2.23
CA LEU A 370 2.22 -9.48 3.26
C LEU A 370 0.87 -8.88 2.89
N ASN A 371 0.72 -8.34 1.66
CA ASN A 371 -0.55 -7.80 1.18
C ASN A 371 -1.68 -8.85 1.22
N THR A 372 -1.38 -10.14 0.98
CA THR A 372 -2.35 -11.24 1.10
C THR A 372 -2.67 -11.56 2.56
N VAL A 373 -1.66 -11.58 3.43
CA VAL A 373 -1.76 -11.87 4.86
C VAL A 373 -2.55 -10.78 5.58
N SER A 374 -2.17 -9.51 5.47
CA SER A 374 -2.86 -8.40 6.13
C SER A 374 -4.29 -8.24 5.63
N THR A 375 -4.52 -8.33 4.32
CA THR A 375 -5.88 -8.27 3.76
C THR A 375 -6.72 -9.45 4.22
N GLY A 376 -6.20 -10.68 4.11
CA GLY A 376 -6.91 -11.90 4.54
C GLY A 376 -7.22 -11.90 6.04
N ALA A 377 -6.29 -11.45 6.89
CA ALA A 377 -6.49 -11.32 8.32
C ALA A 377 -7.63 -10.31 8.65
N HIS A 378 -7.74 -9.20 7.92
CA HIS A 378 -8.84 -8.24 8.08
C HIS A 378 -10.18 -8.72 7.47
N VAL A 379 -10.16 -9.57 6.44
CA VAL A 379 -11.35 -10.32 5.97
C VAL A 379 -11.86 -11.24 7.09
N LEU A 380 -10.95 -11.94 7.78
CA LEU A 380 -11.29 -12.80 8.93
C LEU A 380 -11.76 -11.99 10.15
N LYS A 381 -11.17 -10.81 10.42
CA LYS A 381 -11.65 -9.83 11.42
C LYS A 381 -13.02 -9.21 11.08
N GLY A 382 -13.60 -9.52 9.92
CA GLY A 382 -14.93 -9.07 9.51
C GLY A 382 -15.01 -7.56 9.19
N LYS A 383 -13.90 -6.97 8.69
CA LYS A 383 -13.81 -5.55 8.29
C LYS A 383 -14.22 -5.27 6.84
N ILE A 384 -14.46 -6.33 6.05
CA ILE A 384 -14.76 -6.29 4.62
C ILE A 384 -16.09 -7.00 4.39
N LEU A 385 -16.93 -6.42 3.53
CA LEU A 385 -18.24 -6.93 3.13
C LEU A 385 -18.23 -7.22 1.62
N HIS A 386 -18.52 -8.46 1.21
CA HIS A 386 -18.22 -8.97 -0.13
C HIS A 386 -16.75 -8.65 -0.51
N ASN A 387 -16.56 -7.75 -1.47
CA ASN A 387 -15.28 -7.20 -1.90
C ASN A 387 -15.22 -5.68 -1.71
N TYR A 388 -15.73 -5.15 -0.59
CA TYR A 388 -15.70 -3.72 -0.29
C TYR A 388 -15.18 -3.45 1.13
N MET A 389 -14.28 -2.47 1.23
CA MET A 389 -13.69 -1.97 2.48
C MET A 389 -14.68 -1.11 3.27
N VAL A 390 -15.71 -1.74 3.85
CA VAL A 390 -16.79 -1.04 4.56
C VAL A 390 -16.36 -0.39 5.87
N ASN A 391 -15.14 -0.60 6.37
CA ASN A 391 -14.58 0.10 7.53
C ASN A 391 -13.34 0.94 7.19
N LEU A 392 -13.25 1.49 5.97
CA LEU A 392 -12.18 2.45 5.63
C LEU A 392 -12.22 3.71 6.53
N ARG A 393 -11.08 4.36 6.75
CA ARG A 393 -11.05 5.74 7.30
C ARG A 393 -11.21 6.75 6.16
N ILE A 394 -11.93 7.83 6.41
CA ILE A 394 -12.14 8.90 5.42
C ILE A 394 -11.08 9.96 5.67
N SER A 395 -9.90 9.74 5.09
CA SER A 395 -8.71 10.55 5.32
C SER A 395 -8.23 11.34 4.10
N ASN A 396 -8.91 11.26 2.96
CA ASN A 396 -8.74 12.14 1.79
C ASN A 396 -10.00 12.12 0.89
N SER A 397 -10.02 12.99 -0.11
CA SER A 397 -11.11 13.15 -1.09
C SER A 397 -11.46 11.85 -1.82
N LYS A 398 -10.42 11.11 -2.23
CA LYS A 398 -10.46 9.77 -2.82
C LYS A 398 -11.23 8.77 -1.94
N LEU A 399 -11.01 8.79 -0.62
CA LEU A 399 -11.67 7.92 0.35
C LEU A 399 -13.08 8.42 0.73
N PHE A 400 -13.30 9.74 0.75
CA PHE A 400 -14.64 10.33 0.93
C PHE A 400 -15.60 9.91 -0.19
N TRP A 401 -15.22 10.12 -1.45
CA TRP A 401 -16.06 9.72 -2.58
C TRP A 401 -16.23 8.21 -2.67
N ARG A 402 -15.20 7.42 -2.29
CA ARG A 402 -15.33 5.96 -2.15
C ARG A 402 -16.36 5.57 -1.09
N ALA A 403 -16.42 6.26 0.05
CA ALA A 403 -17.45 6.02 1.06
C ALA A 403 -18.86 6.27 0.50
N VAL A 404 -19.08 7.40 -0.18
CA VAL A 404 -20.37 7.70 -0.85
C VAL A 404 -20.73 6.60 -1.85
N CYS A 405 -19.80 6.16 -2.70
CA CYS A 405 -20.05 5.06 -3.64
C CYS A 405 -20.39 3.72 -2.95
N ILE A 406 -19.77 3.40 -1.82
CA ILE A 406 -20.10 2.22 -1.01
C ILE A 406 -21.54 2.32 -0.49
N LEU A 407 -21.93 3.47 0.06
CA LEU A 407 -23.29 3.70 0.54
C LEU A 407 -24.33 3.54 -0.58
N GLN A 408 -24.11 4.17 -1.75
CA GLN A 408 -24.97 4.02 -2.92
C GLN A 408 -25.08 2.55 -3.36
N ARG A 409 -23.96 1.82 -3.38
CA ARG A 409 -23.89 0.43 -3.85
C ARG A 409 -24.69 -0.54 -2.98
N PHE A 410 -24.64 -0.41 -1.66
CA PHE A 410 -25.31 -1.34 -0.75
C PHE A 410 -26.76 -0.94 -0.42
N THR A 411 -27.05 0.36 -0.38
CA THR A 411 -28.41 0.86 -0.07
C THR A 411 -29.30 0.91 -1.31
N GLY A 412 -28.76 1.35 -2.45
CA GLY A 412 -29.52 1.70 -3.66
C GLY A 412 -30.05 3.14 -3.67
N HIS A 413 -29.66 4.00 -2.71
CA HIS A 413 -30.08 5.41 -2.66
C HIS A 413 -29.28 6.31 -3.63
N SER A 414 -29.84 7.50 -3.90
CA SER A 414 -29.19 8.56 -4.68
C SER A 414 -27.89 9.04 -4.03
N GLN A 415 -27.01 9.66 -4.83
CA GLN A 415 -25.75 10.24 -4.34
C GLN A 415 -26.00 11.30 -3.25
N ALA A 416 -26.99 12.17 -3.45
CA ALA A 416 -27.37 13.20 -2.48
C ALA A 416 -27.80 12.60 -1.14
N ARG A 417 -28.65 11.55 -1.14
CA ARG A 417 -29.08 10.91 0.11
C ARG A 417 -27.95 10.16 0.81
N CYS A 418 -27.02 9.58 0.05
CA CYS A 418 -25.83 8.93 0.60
C CYS A 418 -24.83 9.93 1.17
N LEU A 419 -24.68 11.10 0.54
CA LEU A 419 -23.86 12.21 1.03
C LEU A 419 -24.44 12.77 2.35
N GLU A 420 -25.74 13.05 2.39
CA GLU A 420 -26.44 13.53 3.60
C GLU A 420 -26.25 12.54 4.77
N GLY A 421 -26.50 11.24 4.57
CA GLY A 421 -26.31 10.22 5.61
C GLY A 421 -24.85 10.02 6.04
N LEU A 422 -23.90 10.24 5.14
CA LEU A 422 -22.48 10.25 5.48
C LEU A 422 -22.11 11.45 6.35
N LEU A 423 -22.56 12.66 5.97
CA LEU A 423 -22.33 13.89 6.73
C LEU A 423 -23.00 13.84 8.11
N GLN A 424 -24.22 13.32 8.23
CA GLN A 424 -24.88 13.09 9.53
C GLN A 424 -23.98 12.25 10.45
N THR A 425 -23.30 11.24 9.91
CA THR A 425 -22.39 10.38 10.69
C THR A 425 -21.04 11.05 10.99
N ILE A 426 -20.52 11.88 10.07
CA ILE A 426 -19.27 12.62 10.27
C ILE A 426 -19.43 13.68 11.38
N TYR A 427 -20.55 14.39 11.42
CA TYR A 427 -20.76 15.48 12.38
C TYR A 427 -21.52 15.04 13.65
N ASP A 428 -22.31 13.97 13.58
CA ASP A 428 -23.25 13.49 14.62
C ASP A 428 -24.43 14.43 15.02
N PRO A 429 -25.00 15.29 14.14
CA PRO A 429 -26.29 15.92 14.41
C PRO A 429 -27.44 15.13 13.77
N GLU A 430 -28.58 15.08 14.46
CA GLU A 430 -29.84 14.58 13.88
C GLU A 430 -30.28 15.44 12.67
N VAL A 431 -29.94 16.74 12.68
CA VAL A 431 -30.20 17.69 11.59
C VAL A 431 -28.91 18.42 11.19
N LEU A 432 -28.45 18.23 9.95
CA LEU A 432 -27.34 19.01 9.40
C LEU A 432 -27.77 20.45 9.15
N SER A 433 -26.91 21.42 9.52
CA SER A 433 -27.07 22.83 9.15
C SER A 433 -26.56 23.09 7.72
N ASP A 434 -27.01 24.18 7.12
CA ASP A 434 -26.56 24.57 5.78
C ASP A 434 -25.08 24.99 5.76
N ASP A 435 -24.55 25.50 6.88
CA ASP A 435 -23.11 25.72 7.06
C ASP A 435 -22.28 24.44 6.94
N ILE A 436 -22.85 23.29 7.33
CA ILE A 436 -22.21 21.99 7.12
C ILE A 436 -22.38 21.56 5.66
N ARG A 437 -23.59 21.65 5.08
CA ARG A 437 -23.82 21.25 3.67
C ARG A 437 -22.98 22.03 2.67
N ASN A 438 -22.70 23.31 2.94
CA ASN A 438 -21.94 24.21 2.09
C ASN A 438 -20.45 24.30 2.46
N ALA A 439 -19.97 23.52 3.45
CA ALA A 439 -18.56 23.52 3.82
C ALA A 439 -17.69 22.87 2.74
N GLU A 440 -16.41 23.26 2.69
CA GLU A 440 -15.44 22.59 1.85
C GLU A 440 -15.23 21.12 2.26
N LEU A 441 -14.99 20.28 1.25
CA LEU A 441 -14.70 18.86 1.40
C LEU A 441 -13.51 18.59 2.36
N SER A 442 -12.52 19.48 2.37
CA SER A 442 -11.38 19.49 3.30
C SER A 442 -11.82 19.44 4.78
N LYS A 443 -12.83 20.23 5.15
CA LYS A 443 -13.39 20.33 6.51
C LYS A 443 -14.11 19.03 6.92
N HIS A 444 -14.80 18.38 5.98
CA HIS A 444 -15.41 17.07 6.23
C HIS A 444 -14.36 15.98 6.47
N ILE A 445 -13.31 15.95 5.64
CA ILE A 445 -12.22 14.97 5.74
C ILE A 445 -11.47 15.13 7.06
N ALA A 446 -11.14 16.36 7.47
CA ALA A 446 -10.46 16.61 8.74
C ALA A 446 -11.19 15.98 9.93
N ILE A 447 -12.50 16.23 10.05
CA ILE A 447 -13.34 15.67 11.13
C ILE A 447 -13.53 14.15 10.98
N ALA A 448 -13.66 13.65 9.75
CA ALA A 448 -13.86 12.22 9.49
C ALA A 448 -12.59 11.37 9.69
N THR A 449 -11.40 11.99 9.63
CA THR A 449 -10.09 11.31 9.81
C THR A 449 -9.90 10.79 11.23
N GLU A 450 -10.36 11.56 12.21
CA GLU A 450 -10.28 11.22 13.64
C GLU A 450 -11.34 10.20 14.07
N LYS A 451 -12.43 10.08 13.31
CA LYS A 451 -13.55 9.18 13.63
C LYS A 451 -13.34 7.75 13.13
N SER A 452 -13.68 6.78 13.98
CA SER A 452 -13.75 5.36 13.59
C SER A 452 -15.16 4.97 13.16
N LYS A 453 -15.31 3.89 12.37
CA LYS A 453 -16.61 3.31 11.98
C LYS A 453 -17.60 4.28 11.32
N VAL A 454 -17.14 5.34 10.65
CA VAL A 454 -18.02 6.31 9.94
C VAL A 454 -18.84 5.62 8.83
N VAL A 455 -18.18 5.00 7.85
CA VAL A 455 -18.85 4.32 6.71
C VAL A 455 -19.85 3.24 7.14
N PRO A 456 -19.54 2.29 8.06
CA PRO A 456 -20.50 1.26 8.44
C PRO A 456 -21.65 1.82 9.28
N THR A 457 -21.44 2.88 10.07
CA THR A 457 -22.52 3.55 10.81
C THR A 457 -23.49 4.22 9.85
N ALA A 458 -22.99 5.03 8.91
CA ALA A 458 -23.80 5.66 7.85
C ALA A 458 -24.58 4.62 7.03
N LEU A 459 -23.97 3.47 6.74
CA LEU A 459 -24.60 2.38 6.02
C LEU A 459 -25.76 1.76 6.81
N LEU A 460 -25.61 1.56 8.12
CA LEU A 460 -26.69 1.05 8.97
C LEU A 460 -27.83 2.07 9.12
N CYS A 461 -27.52 3.36 9.32
CA CYS A 461 -28.51 4.43 9.35
C CYS A 461 -29.38 4.42 8.09
N LEU A 462 -28.76 4.34 6.91
CA LEU A 462 -29.47 4.30 5.62
C LEU A 462 -30.23 2.98 5.39
N LEU A 463 -29.69 1.83 5.80
CA LEU A 463 -30.35 0.52 5.62
C LEU A 463 -31.54 0.30 6.56
N ARG A 464 -31.54 0.90 7.75
CA ARG A 464 -32.55 0.66 8.79
C ARG A 464 -33.42 1.88 9.11
N ASN A 465 -33.07 3.06 8.60
CA ASN A 465 -33.68 4.35 8.95
C ASN A 465 -33.69 4.57 10.48
N CYS A 466 -32.53 4.40 11.10
CA CYS A 466 -32.28 4.55 12.54
C CYS A 466 -31.30 5.72 12.80
N SER A 467 -31.20 6.15 14.06
CA SER A 467 -30.24 7.18 14.47
C SER A 467 -28.78 6.70 14.39
N VAL A 468 -27.85 7.65 14.45
CA VAL A 468 -26.40 7.37 14.49
C VAL A 468 -26.05 6.56 15.74
N GLN A 469 -26.67 6.87 16.88
CA GLN A 469 -26.48 6.21 18.16
C GLN A 469 -27.01 4.76 18.13
N GLU A 470 -28.18 4.53 17.53
CA GLU A 470 -28.71 3.17 17.32
C GLU A 470 -27.83 2.34 16.36
N ALA A 471 -27.28 2.97 15.33
CA ALA A 471 -26.36 2.31 14.39
C ALA A 471 -25.02 1.94 15.05
N GLN A 472 -24.46 2.83 15.88
CA GLN A 472 -23.25 2.57 16.67
C GLN A 472 -23.49 1.42 17.68
N LEU A 473 -24.60 1.46 18.43
CA LEU A 473 -24.97 0.40 19.37
C LEU A 473 -25.09 -0.97 18.68
N ARG A 474 -25.65 -1.02 17.46
CA ARG A 474 -25.70 -2.25 16.63
C ARG A 474 -24.31 -2.73 16.21
N LEU A 475 -23.37 -1.84 15.90
CA LEU A 475 -21.99 -2.21 15.55
C LEU A 475 -21.23 -2.76 16.75
N ASP A 476 -21.45 -2.20 17.94
CA ASP A 476 -20.73 -2.56 19.16
C ASP A 476 -21.26 -3.82 19.83
N THR A 477 -22.56 -4.12 19.66
CA THR A 477 -23.18 -5.39 20.09
C THR A 477 -22.98 -6.54 19.09
N SER A 478 -22.52 -6.25 17.87
CA SER A 478 -22.29 -7.27 16.83
C SER A 478 -20.90 -7.90 16.93
N PRO A 479 -20.74 -9.20 16.59
CA PRO A 479 -19.44 -9.88 16.64
C PRO A 479 -18.44 -9.37 15.57
N SER A 480 -18.93 -8.69 14.52
CA SER A 480 -18.11 -7.96 13.56
C SER A 480 -18.93 -6.93 12.80
N ILE A 481 -18.25 -5.98 12.15
CA ILE A 481 -18.88 -4.99 11.26
C ILE A 481 -19.62 -5.66 10.11
N ARG A 482 -19.03 -6.70 9.49
CA ARG A 482 -19.70 -7.51 8.48
C ARG A 482 -21.03 -8.10 8.99
N ALA A 483 -21.04 -8.70 10.18
CA ALA A 483 -22.25 -9.31 10.75
C ALA A 483 -23.37 -8.27 11.04
N ALA A 484 -23.00 -7.07 11.50
CA ALA A 484 -23.94 -5.98 11.72
C ALA A 484 -24.64 -5.53 10.42
N ILE A 485 -23.88 -5.47 9.32
CA ILE A 485 -24.41 -5.05 8.01
C ILE A 485 -25.19 -6.19 7.34
N GLU A 486 -24.69 -7.43 7.37
CA GLU A 486 -25.37 -8.60 6.78
C GLU A 486 -26.74 -8.87 7.43
N SER A 487 -26.83 -8.79 8.76
CA SER A 487 -28.11 -8.89 9.47
C SER A 487 -29.08 -7.76 9.08
N SER A 488 -28.57 -6.54 8.87
CA SER A 488 -29.37 -5.39 8.46
C SER A 488 -29.81 -5.42 6.98
N LEU A 489 -29.00 -6.01 6.09
CA LEU A 489 -29.32 -6.20 4.67
C LEU A 489 -30.42 -7.24 4.43
N ASN A 490 -30.48 -8.27 5.29
CA ASN A 490 -31.37 -9.42 5.16
C ASN A 490 -32.67 -9.30 5.99
N ALA A 491 -32.74 -8.36 6.93
CA ALA A 491 -33.89 -8.23 7.83
C ALA A 491 -35.15 -7.70 7.10
N PRO A 492 -36.36 -8.17 7.49
CA PRO A 492 -37.62 -7.66 6.94
C PRO A 492 -37.77 -6.15 7.22
N GLY A 493 -38.52 -5.48 6.34
CA GLY A 493 -38.72 -4.03 6.36
C GLY A 493 -37.83 -3.22 5.42
N ARG A 494 -36.98 -3.85 4.59
CA ARG A 494 -36.17 -3.16 3.57
C ARG A 494 -37.07 -2.46 2.53
N LYS A 495 -37.29 -1.15 2.70
CA LYS A 495 -37.73 -0.28 1.61
C LYS A 495 -36.60 -0.20 0.59
N ARG A 496 -36.67 -0.99 -0.50
CA ARG A 496 -35.92 -0.65 -1.72
C ARG A 496 -36.39 0.73 -2.15
N GLY A 497 -35.46 1.68 -2.31
CA GLY A 497 -35.78 3.09 -2.54
C GLY A 497 -36.80 3.28 -3.66
N ALA A 498 -37.95 3.83 -3.31
CA ALA A 498 -39.02 4.16 -4.24
C ALA A 498 -38.93 5.63 -4.65
N ASP A 499 -37.79 6.03 -5.22
CA ASP A 499 -37.67 7.31 -5.92
C ASP A 499 -38.13 7.10 -7.37
N LYS A 500 -39.46 7.06 -7.54
CA LYS A 500 -40.16 7.08 -8.85
C LYS A 500 -40.94 8.39 -9.00
N SER A 501 -40.20 9.49 -9.01
CA SER A 501 -40.59 10.84 -9.40
C SER A 501 -39.25 11.58 -9.62
N ASP A 502 -38.87 12.00 -10.83
CA ASP A 502 -39.71 12.57 -11.88
C ASP A 502 -39.62 11.86 -13.24
N SER A 503 -40.77 11.42 -13.76
CA SER A 503 -40.93 11.09 -15.19
C SER A 503 -42.37 11.28 -15.68
N THR A 504 -43.01 12.39 -15.32
CA THR A 504 -44.34 12.79 -15.79
C THR A 504 -44.31 14.24 -16.24
N GLY A 505 -44.11 14.49 -17.54
CA GLY A 505 -44.04 15.86 -18.04
C GLY A 505 -43.50 16.08 -19.45
N ARG A 506 -43.73 15.18 -20.41
CA ARG A 506 -43.61 15.45 -21.87
C ARG A 506 -44.19 14.30 -22.71
N SER A 507 -45.49 14.41 -22.98
CA SER A 507 -46.17 13.63 -24.03
C SER A 507 -47.46 14.34 -24.48
N ALA A 508 -47.28 15.36 -25.32
CA ALA A 508 -48.23 15.88 -26.30
C ALA A 508 -47.39 16.61 -27.36
#